data_AF-A0A0B7GZJ5-F1
#
_entry.id   AF-A0A0B7GZJ5-F1
#
_cell.length_a   1.000
_cell.length_b   1.000
_cell.length_c   1.000
_cell.angle_alpha   90.00
_cell.angle_beta   90.00
_cell.angle_gamma   90.00
#
_symmetry.space_group_name_H-M   'P 1'
#
loop_
_entity.id
_entity.type
_entity.pdbx_description
1 polymer ?
#
loop_
_entity_poly.entity_id
_entity_poly.type
_entity_poly.pdbx_seq_one_letter_code
_entity_poly.pdbx_strand_id
1 'polypeptide(L)' 'MAGMLDLENELKVAEEFWDFLGGAGAYTDLLAIFEQVGIELREEIDEYFEKYKDM' A
#
# COMPACT_ATOMS: atom_id res chain seq x y z
N MET A 1 -31.63 3.05 -1.30
CA MET A 1 -30.57 2.13 -0.83
C MET A 1 -29.74 1.81 -2.05
N ALA A 2 -28.55 2.40 -2.15
CA ALA A 2 -27.70 2.24 -3.32
C ALA A 2 -27.12 0.82 -3.34
N GLY A 3 -27.52 0.05 -4.35
CA GLY A 3 -26.74 -1.01 -4.98
C GLY A 3 -26.25 -2.16 -4.08
N MET A 4 -27.05 -3.22 -4.03
CA MET A 4 -26.50 -4.57 -4.07
C MET A 4 -25.79 -4.70 -5.43
N LEU A 5 -24.52 -4.31 -5.49
CA LEU A 5 -23.68 -4.52 -6.67
C LEU A 5 -23.18 -5.96 -6.59
N ASP A 6 -23.76 -6.77 -7.47
CA ASP A 6 -23.31 -8.04 -8.03
C ASP A 6 -21.94 -8.59 -7.52
N LEU A 7 -22.01 -9.71 -6.81
CA LEU A 7 -20.97 -10.39 -6.03
C LEU A 7 -20.01 -11.27 -6.87
N GLU A 8 -20.00 -11.15 -8.20
CA GLU A 8 -19.10 -11.98 -9.05
C GLU A 8 -17.73 -11.33 -9.32
N ASN A 9 -17.61 -10.01 -9.17
CA ASN A 9 -16.35 -9.28 -9.35
C ASN A 9 -16.05 -8.43 -8.11
N GLU A 10 -15.93 -9.08 -6.97
CA GLU A 10 -15.51 -8.46 -5.73
C GLU A 10 -14.18 -7.71 -5.94
N LEU A 11 -14.10 -6.52 -5.35
CA LEU A 11 -12.93 -5.66 -5.36
C LEU A 11 -11.68 -6.49 -5.03
N LYS A 12 -10.78 -6.67 -5.99
CA LYS A 12 -9.47 -7.29 -5.71
C LYS A 12 -8.74 -6.39 -4.72
N VAL A 13 -8.14 -6.97 -3.69
CA VAL A 13 -7.38 -6.25 -2.66
C VAL A 13 -6.03 -6.91 -2.45
N ALA A 14 -5.05 -6.12 -1.98
CA ALA A 14 -3.71 -6.61 -1.63
C ALA A 14 -3.11 -7.47 -2.76
N GLU A 15 -2.69 -8.70 -2.45
CA GLU A 15 -2.05 -9.63 -3.38
C GLU A 15 -2.84 -9.83 -4.67
N GLU A 16 -4.14 -10.11 -4.56
CA GLU A 16 -4.96 -10.40 -5.74
C GLU A 16 -5.07 -9.21 -6.71
N PHE A 17 -5.05 -7.99 -6.18
CA PHE A 17 -5.11 -6.78 -7.01
C PHE A 17 -3.77 -6.51 -7.69
N TRP A 18 -2.71 -6.53 -6.90
CA TRP A 18 -1.39 -6.15 -7.36
C TRP A 18 -0.79 -7.21 -8.27
N ASP A 19 -1.04 -8.50 -8.01
CA ASP A 19 -0.59 -9.58 -8.88
C ASP A 19 -1.43 -9.65 -10.17
N PHE A 20 -2.71 -9.25 -10.13
CA PHE A 20 -3.51 -9.09 -11.34
C PHE A 20 -2.95 -8.00 -12.27
N LEU A 21 -2.49 -6.87 -11.71
CA LEU A 21 -1.94 -5.76 -12.50
C LEU A 21 -0.49 -5.95 -12.92
N GLY A 22 0.35 -6.42 -12.00
CA GLY A 22 1.82 -6.47 -12.15
C GLY A 22 2.37 -7.86 -12.49
N GLY A 23 1.53 -8.89 -12.51
CA GLY A 23 1.95 -10.28 -12.63
C GLY A 23 2.24 -10.93 -11.28
N ALA A 24 2.40 -12.26 -11.29
CA ALA A 24 2.58 -13.04 -10.07
C ALA A 24 3.80 -12.57 -9.26
N GLY A 25 3.60 -12.32 -7.97
CA GLY A 25 4.63 -11.85 -7.04
C GLY A 25 4.78 -10.32 -6.96
N ALA A 26 4.10 -9.55 -7.82
CA ALA A 26 4.21 -8.09 -7.83
C ALA A 26 3.83 -7.46 -6.49
N TYR A 27 2.85 -8.01 -5.78
CA TYR A 27 2.51 -7.55 -4.45
C TYR A 27 3.67 -7.71 -3.45
N THR A 28 4.36 -8.85 -3.50
CA THR A 28 5.48 -9.15 -2.61
C THR A 28 6.67 -8.24 -2.93
N ASP A 29 6.96 -8.05 -4.21
CA ASP A 29 8.03 -7.15 -4.66
C ASP A 29 7.76 -5.70 -4.22
N LEU A 30 6.50 -5.25 -4.32
CA LEU A 30 6.09 -3.93 -3.84
C LEU A 30 6.28 -3.79 -2.32
N LEU A 31 5.93 -4.81 -1.54
CA LEU A 31 6.15 -4.79 -0.08
C LEU A 31 7.64 -4.72 0.26
N ALA A 32 8.49 -5.47 -0.44
CA ALA A 32 9.94 -5.46 -0.23
C ALA A 32 10.55 -4.09 -0.56
N ILE A 33 10.14 -3.48 -1.70
CA ILE A 33 10.58 -2.14 -2.08
C ILE A 33 10.09 -1.11 -1.04
N PHE A 34 8.83 -1.21 -0.61
CA PHE A 34 8.27 -0.29 0.38
C PHE A 34 9.02 -0.36 1.72
N GLU A 35 9.36 -1.56 2.19
CA GLU A 35 10.17 -1.74 3.39
C GLU A 35 11.56 -1.14 3.23
N GLN A 36 12.25 -1.46 2.12
CA GLN A 36 13.60 -0.95 1.88
C GLN A 36 13.63 0.58 1.82
N VAL A 37 12.77 1.18 0.99
CA VAL A 37 12.68 2.63 0.83
C VAL A 37 12.21 3.28 2.14
N GLY A 38 11.31 2.63 2.88
CA GLY A 38 10.85 3.11 4.18
C GLY A 38 11.96 3.18 5.23
N ILE A 39 12.91 2.25 5.21
CA ILE A 39 14.11 2.29 6.07
C ILE A 39 15.01 3.45 5.66
N GLU A 40 15.26 3.62 4.36
CA GLU A 40 16.13 4.68 3.83
C GLU A 40 15.58 6.08 4.12
N LEU A 41 14.26 6.27 3.98
CA LEU A 41 13.60 7.56 4.20
C LEU A 41 13.19 7.81 5.65
N ARG A 42 13.49 6.89 6.58
CA ARG A 42 12.98 6.95 7.96
C ARG A 42 13.36 8.25 8.66
N GLU A 43 14.61 8.67 8.53
CA GLU A 43 15.12 9.89 9.17
C GLU A 43 14.43 11.16 8.61
N GLU A 44 14.25 11.24 7.29
CA GLU A 44 13.56 12.37 6.64
C GLU A 44 12.08 12.46 7.06
N ILE A 45 11.43 11.30 7.17
CA ILE A 45 10.04 11.20 7.63
C ILE A 45 9.95 11.66 9.09
N ASP A 46 10.82 11.14 9.97
CA ASP A 46 10.84 11.55 11.37
C ASP A 46 11.10 13.06 11.50
N GLU A 47 12.10 13.62 10.78
CA GLU A 47 12.38 15.06 10.76
C GLU A 47 11.17 15.88 10.30
N TYR A 48 10.48 15.45 9.24
CA TYR A 48 9.27 16.11 8.76
C TYR A 48 8.17 16.13 9.82
N PHE A 49 8.00 15.04 10.57
CA PHE A 49 6.93 14.91 11.56
C PHE A 49 7.25 15.53 12.93
N GLU A 50 8.52 15.75 13.27
CA GLU A 50 8.91 16.43 14.51
C GLU A 50 8.27 17.83 14.65
N LYS A 51 8.03 18.54 13.54
CA LYS A 51 7.37 19.86 13.56
C LYS A 51 5.90 19.85 14.03
N TYR A 52 5.30 18.66 14.12
CA TYR A 52 3.91 18.47 14.56
C TYR A 52 3.82 17.87 15.97
N LYS A 53 4.94 17.63 16.65
CA LYS A 53 5.00 16.90 17.93
C LYS A 53 4.32 17.62 19.10
N ASP A 54 4.21 18.94 19.01
CA ASP A 54 3.59 19.81 20.02
C ASP A 54 2.22 20.38 19.59
N MET A 55 1.61 19.84 18.51
CA MET A 55 0.23 20.15 18.10
C MET A 55 -0.77 19.22 18.79
#